data_AF-A0A7G8D6E2-F1
#
_entry.id   AF-A0A7G8D6E2-F1
#
_cell.length_a   1.000
_cell.length_b   1.000
_cell.length_c   1.000
_cell.angle_alpha   90.00
_cell.angle_beta   90.00
_cell.angle_gamma   90.00
#
_symmetry.space_group_name_H-M   'P 1'
#
loop_
_entity.id
_entity.type
_entity.pdbx_description
1 polymer ?
#
loop_
_entity_poly.entity_id
_entity_poly.type
_entity_poly.pdbx_seq_one_letter_code
_entity_poly.pdbx_strand_id
1 'polypeptide(L)' 'MKSPVPFQSVEPDREQLLSRARQWFEQARAQASEGNTAGSAQLILKALNHERRAGSVGPQVVQLIKPRASTSSWGNRS' A
#
# COMPACT_ATOMS: atom_id res chain seq x y z
N MET A 1 -36.22 10.71 -4.54
CA MET A 1 -34.96 10.17 -5.12
C MET A 1 -33.88 10.38 -4.06
N LYS A 2 -33.30 9.31 -3.50
CA LYS A 2 -32.21 9.43 -2.50
C LYS A 2 -30.88 9.49 -3.27
N SER A 3 -30.15 10.59 -3.11
CA SER A 3 -28.80 10.79 -3.65
C SER A 3 -27.84 9.72 -3.09
N PRO A 4 -26.91 9.17 -3.88
CA PRO A 4 -25.94 8.22 -3.36
C PRO A 4 -24.92 8.95 -2.48
N VAL A 5 -24.83 8.55 -1.21
CA VAL A 5 -23.76 8.99 -0.30
C VAL A 5 -22.45 8.33 -0.76
N PRO A 6 -21.37 9.09 -1.00
CA PRO A 6 -20.09 8.50 -1.33
C PRO A 6 -19.59 7.69 -0.14
N PHE A 7 -19.26 6.42 -0.37
CA PHE A 7 -18.57 5.58 0.60
C PHE A 7 -17.12 6.07 0.70
N GLN A 8 -16.90 7.13 1.47
CA GLN A 8 -15.55 7.54 1.85
C GLN A 8 -15.05 6.53 2.87
N SER A 9 -14.34 5.51 2.42
CA SER A 9 -13.39 4.80 3.28
C SER A 9 -12.43 5.86 3.81
N VAL A 10 -12.56 6.20 5.10
CA VAL A 10 -11.64 7.14 5.77
C VAL A 10 -10.33 6.39 5.97
N GLU A 11 -9.61 6.16 4.87
CA GLU A 11 -8.25 5.66 4.93
C GLU A 11 -7.42 6.72 5.65
N PRO A 12 -6.63 6.33 6.68
CA PRO A 12 -5.81 7.27 7.42
C PRO A 12 -4.87 7.98 6.45
N ASP A 13 -4.76 9.31 6.61
CA ASP A 13 -3.86 10.12 5.79
C ASP A 13 -2.41 9.62 5.95
N ARG A 14 -1.61 9.82 4.90
CA ARG A 14 -0.22 9.38 4.79
C ARG A 14 0.58 9.71 6.05
N GLU A 15 0.44 10.93 6.58
CA GLU A 15 1.17 11.36 7.77
C GLU A 15 0.79 10.57 9.02
N GLN A 16 -0.49 10.21 9.18
CA GLN A 16 -0.94 9.38 10.30
C GLN A 16 -0.36 7.97 10.24
N LEU A 17 -0.28 7.40 9.04
CA LEU A 17 0.35 6.09 8.82
C LEU A 17 1.84 6.14 9.16
N LEU A 18 2.57 7.18 8.71
CA LEU A 18 3.98 7.36 9.02
C LEU A 18 4.23 7.60 10.51
N SER A 19 3.37 8.37 11.18
CA SER A 19 3.43 8.59 12.63
C SER A 19 3.27 7.28 13.40
N ARG A 20 2.29 6.44 13.04
CA ARG A 20 2.11 5.12 13.64
C ARG A 20 3.30 4.19 13.38
N ALA A 21 3.86 4.20 12.18
CA ALA A 21 5.05 3.41 11.87
C ALA A 21 6.23 3.78 12.80
N ARG A 22 6.49 5.08 13.00
CA ARG A 22 7.52 5.57 13.93
C ARG A 22 7.29 5.08 15.35
N GLN A 23 6.05 5.13 15.85
CA GLN A 23 5.70 4.63 17.19
C GLN A 23 5.99 3.13 17.34
N TRP A 24 5.64 2.33 16.33
CA TRP A 24 5.94 0.90 16.35
C TRP A 24 7.43 0.60 16.32
N PHE A 25 8.22 1.34 15.54
CA PHE A 25 9.68 1.20 15.55
C PHE A 25 10.30 1.56 16.90
N GLU A 26 9.80 2.59 17.58
CA GLU A 26 10.29 2.97 18.90
C GLU A 26 10.01 1.87 19.94
N GLN A 27 8.80 1.28 19.91
CA GLN A 27 8.48 0.13 20.75
C GLN A 27 9.32 -1.11 20.40
N ALA A 28 9.61 -1.32 19.10
CA ALA A 28 10.47 -2.42 18.67
C ALA A 28 11.90 -2.27 19.21
N ARG A 29 12.42 -1.03 19.26
CA ARG A 29 13.73 -0.73 19.88
C ARG A 29 13.72 -1.03 21.36
N ALA A 30 12.67 -0.64 22.09
CA ALA A 30 12.52 -0.98 23.51
C ALA A 30 12.54 -2.49 23.74
N GLN A 31 11.70 -3.25 23.01
CA GLN A 31 11.67 -4.72 23.11
C GLN A 31 13.02 -5.36 22.76
N ALA A 32 13.73 -4.84 21.75
CA ALA A 32 15.07 -5.34 21.41
C ALA A 32 16.08 -5.06 22.52
N SER A 33 16.04 -3.88 23.14
CA SER A 33 16.93 -3.52 24.26
C SER A 33 16.68 -4.38 25.51
N GLU A 34 15.46 -4.86 25.69
CA GLU A 34 15.07 -5.81 26.74
C GLU A 34 15.40 -7.28 26.38
N GLY A 35 15.98 -7.53 25.21
CA GLY A 35 16.30 -8.88 24.72
C GLY A 35 15.12 -9.65 24.12
N ASN A 36 13.92 -9.05 24.06
CA ASN A 36 12.76 -9.64 23.41
C ASN A 36 12.80 -9.43 21.88
N THR A 37 13.65 -10.20 21.22
CA THR A 37 13.84 -10.17 19.76
C THR A 37 12.57 -10.55 19.00
N ALA A 38 11.80 -11.52 19.49
CA ALA A 38 10.54 -11.95 18.87
C ALA A 38 9.48 -10.84 18.90
N GLY A 39 9.29 -10.19 20.05
CA GLY A 39 8.40 -9.04 20.20
C GLY A 39 8.82 -7.87 19.33
N SER A 40 10.12 -7.57 19.29
CA SER A 40 10.67 -6.54 18.41
C SER A 40 10.37 -6.81 16.92
N ALA A 41 10.59 -8.05 16.46
CA ALA A 41 10.32 -8.45 15.08
C ALA A 41 8.84 -8.27 14.71
N GLN A 42 7.90 -8.64 15.60
CA GLN A 42 6.47 -8.43 15.35
C GLN A 42 6.11 -6.94 15.22
N LEU A 43 6.71 -6.08 16.03
CA LEU A 43 6.48 -4.64 15.99
C LEU A 43 7.06 -4.01 14.71
N ILE A 44 8.24 -4.46 14.27
CA ILE A 44 8.83 -4.06 12.98
C ILE A 44 7.89 -4.38 11.82
N LEU A 45 7.32 -5.59 11.78
CA LEU A 45 6.37 -5.96 10.71
C LEU A 45 5.12 -5.07 10.69
N LYS A 46 4.62 -4.66 11.87
CA LYS A 46 3.51 -3.69 11.96
C LYS A 46 3.91 -2.33 11.41
N ALA A 47 5.10 -1.83 11.76
CA ALA A 47 5.61 -0.57 11.26
C ALA A 47 5.75 -0.56 9.73
N LEU A 48 6.36 -1.61 9.16
CA LEU A 48 6.54 -1.78 7.71
C LEU A 48 5.20 -1.86 6.97
N ASN A 49 4.17 -2.48 7.58
CA ASN A 49 2.83 -2.48 7.00
C ASN A 49 2.26 -1.06 6.87
N HIS A 50 2.46 -0.22 7.88
CA HIS A 50 2.05 1.19 7.83
C HIS A 50 2.84 1.99 6.80
N GLU A 51 4.15 1.80 6.67
CA GLU A 51 4.95 2.45 5.62
C GLU A 51 4.50 2.04 4.21
N ARG A 52 4.26 0.74 3.99
CA ARG A 52 3.73 0.23 2.72
C ARG A 52 2.39 0.87 2.38
N ARG A 53 1.48 0.98 3.36
CA ARG A 53 0.19 1.65 3.18
C ARG A 53 0.39 3.14 2.89
N ALA A 54 1.29 3.82 3.60
CA ALA A 54 1.58 5.23 3.37
C ALA A 54 2.10 5.48 1.94
N GLY A 55 2.91 4.57 1.39
CA GLY A 55 3.35 4.61 -0.01
C GLY A 55 2.25 4.32 -1.03
N SER A 56 1.14 3.71 -0.59
CA SER A 56 -0.06 3.47 -1.40
C SER A 56 -1.08 4.61 -1.30
N VAL A 57 -0.91 5.54 -0.35
CA VAL A 57 -1.74 6.75 -0.23
C VAL A 57 -1.22 7.81 -1.20
N GLY A 58 -1.93 7.99 -2.31
CA GLY A 58 -1.62 8.99 -3.33
C GLY A 58 -2.30 8.65 -4.66
N PRO A 59 -2.18 9.53 -5.67
CA PRO A 59 -2.70 9.26 -7.00
C PRO A 59 -2.05 7.98 -7.57
N GLN A 60 -2.84 6.91 -7.69
CA GLN A 60 -2.36 5.69 -8.30
C GLN A 60 -2.31 5.90 -9.81
N VAL A 61 -1.11 6.01 -10.37
CA VAL A 61 -0.94 6.12 -11.83
C VAL A 61 -1.21 4.74 -12.43
N VAL A 62 -2.42 4.53 -12.92
CA VAL A 62 -2.77 3.35 -13.72
C VAL A 62 -2.05 3.49 -15.06
N GLN A 63 -0.95 2.74 -15.25
CA GLN A 63 -0.37 2.60 -16.58
C GLN A 63 -1.27 1.68 -17.40
N LEU A 64 -2.14 2.28 -18.22
CA LEU A 64 -2.90 1.56 -19.22
C LEU A 64 -1.92 0.92 -20.21
N ILE A 65 -1.81 -0.41 -20.18
CA ILE A 65 -1.09 -1.15 -21.21
C ILE A 65 -1.88 -0.96 -22.51
N LYS A 66 -1.28 -0.28 -23.49
CA LYS A 66 -1.87 -0.18 -24.82
C LYS A 66 -1.88 -1.58 -25.46
N PRO A 67 -3.04 -2.14 -25.84
CA PRO A 67 -3.07 -3.40 -26.56
C PRO A 67 -2.32 -3.23 -27.88
N ARG A 68 -1.37 -4.13 -28.15
CA ARG A 68 -0.72 -4.19 -29.46
C ARG A 68 -1.79 -4.58 -30.47
N ALA A 69 -1.95 -3.79 -31.53
CA ALA A 69 -2.82 -4.15 -32.63
C ALA A 69 -2.42 -5.56 -33.10
N SER A 70 -3.31 -6.54 -32.90
CA SER A 70 -3.12 -7.87 -33.46
C SER A 70 -3.14 -7.70 -34.96
N THR A 71 -1.98 -7.81 -35.60
CA THR A 71 -1.89 -7.96 -37.05
C THR A 71 -2.43 -9.34 -37.41
N SER A 72 -3.75 -9.51 -37.38
CA SER A 72 -4.42 -10.60 -38.10
C SER A 72 -4.52 -10.20 -39.56
N SER A 73 -3.40 -10.27 -40.28
CA SER A 73 -3.37 -10.33 -41.73
C SER A 73 -2.72 -11.65 -42.12
N TRP A 74 -3.46 -12.74 -41.87
CA TRP A 74 -3.27 -14.02 -42.53
C TRP A 74 -4.55 -14.27 -43.30
N GLY A 75 -4.65 -13.69 -44.49
CA GLY A 75 -5.87 -13.74 -45.29
C GLY A 75 -5.70 -13.04 -46.63
N ASN A 76 -4.79 -13.55 -47.47
CA ASN A 76 -4.98 -13.61 -48.92
C ASN A 76 -3.75 -14.27 -49.56
N ARG A 77 -3.88 -15.56 -49.88
CA ARG A 77 -3.21 -16.14 -51.04
C ARG A 77 -4.32 -16.66 -51.94
N SER A 78 -4.67 -15.83 -52.93
CA SER A 78 -5.32 -16.28 -54.16
C SER A 78 -4.24 -16.86 -55.08
#